data_AF-A0A965AAR8-F1
#
_entry.id   AF-A0A965AAR8-F1
#
_cell.length_a   1.000
_cell.length_b   1.000
_cell.length_c   1.000
_cell.angle_alpha   90.00
_cell.angle_beta   90.00
_cell.angle_gamma   90.00
#
_symmetry.space_group_name_H-M   'P 1'
#
loop_
_entity.id
_entity.type
_entity.pdbx_description
1 polymer ?
#
loop_
_entity_poly.entity_id
_entity_poly.type
_entity_poly.pdbx_seq_one_letter_code
_entity_poly.pdbx_strand_id
1 'polypeptide(L)'
;MPSKTNLANSKPTEHYSILKSDEMKKIFTLIFMACAITSFAQFDTHLATAKAEYAKGNLEGSRFAMQQLMTELDIQIGKEVLTLLPTKMDALVANTKNDNVTANTGLAGCLIHRDYGTQEKDANIEIMSNSPLVASLNAILA
;
A
#
# COMPACT_ATOMS: atom_id res chain seq x y z
N MET A 1 -63.64 31.37 32.16
CA MET A 1 -62.69 32.45 31.77
C MET A 1 -62.05 33.01 33.02
N PRO A 2 -60.77 33.45 33.01
CA PRO A 2 -59.53 32.88 32.46
C PRO A 2 -58.58 32.47 33.63
N SER A 3 -57.46 31.76 33.47
CA SER A 3 -56.17 32.37 33.14
C SER A 3 -55.02 31.35 33.24
N LYS A 4 -54.37 31.09 32.09
CA LYS A 4 -52.93 30.85 31.89
C LYS A 4 -52.26 29.68 32.65
N THR A 5 -52.34 28.48 32.06
CA THR A 5 -51.31 27.43 32.21
C THR A 5 -50.04 27.87 31.46
N ASN A 6 -48.96 28.11 32.20
CA ASN A 6 -47.64 28.42 31.66
C ASN A 6 -46.91 27.12 31.31
N LEU A 7 -46.35 27.08 30.11
CA LEU A 7 -45.71 25.94 29.47
C LEU A 7 -44.36 25.67 30.17
N ALA A 8 -44.34 24.73 31.12
CA ALA A 8 -43.10 24.22 31.68
C ALA A 8 -42.43 23.30 30.65
N ASN A 9 -41.37 23.82 30.05
CA ASN A 9 -40.45 23.17 29.12
C ASN A 9 -39.82 21.91 29.74
N SER A 10 -40.36 20.72 29.46
CA SER A 10 -39.72 19.44 29.82
C SER A 10 -38.81 18.99 28.67
N LYS A 11 -37.53 19.34 28.74
CA LYS A 11 -36.49 18.65 27.96
C LYS A 11 -36.38 17.20 28.46
N PRO A 12 -36.51 16.19 27.59
CA PRO A 12 -36.21 14.81 27.96
C PRO A 12 -34.70 14.64 28.09
N THR A 13 -34.27 14.09 29.24
CA THR A 13 -32.92 13.64 29.55
C THR A 13 -32.49 12.54 28.60
N GLU A 14 -31.60 12.85 27.65
CA GLU A 14 -30.89 11.83 26.87
C GLU A 14 -29.75 11.25 27.72
N HIS A 15 -29.89 9.98 28.11
CA HIS A 15 -28.82 9.17 28.67
C HIS A 15 -27.79 8.84 27.58
N TYR A 16 -26.77 9.68 27.42
CA TYR A 16 -25.50 9.26 26.82
C TYR A 16 -24.46 9.21 27.94
N SER A 17 -24.20 8.01 28.44
CA SER A 17 -23.06 7.73 29.31
C SER A 17 -21.76 8.01 28.54
N ILE A 18 -21.12 9.13 28.87
CA ILE A 18 -19.85 9.58 28.29
C ILE A 18 -18.78 8.54 28.62
N LEU A 19 -18.32 7.80 27.62
CA LEU A 19 -17.20 6.88 27.77
C LEU A 19 -15.95 7.66 28.20
N LYS A 20 -15.26 7.19 29.26
CA LYS A 20 -14.02 7.81 29.77
C LYS A 20 -12.98 7.93 28.65
N SER A 21 -12.28 9.05 28.59
CA SER A 21 -11.29 9.39 27.57
C SER A 21 -10.18 8.34 27.40
N ASP A 22 -9.82 7.64 28.47
CA ASP A 22 -8.84 6.55 28.43
C ASP A 22 -9.35 5.31 27.70
N GLU A 23 -10.66 5.02 27.77
CA GLU A 23 -11.27 3.90 27.04
C GLU A 23 -11.40 4.22 25.54
N MET A 24 -11.71 5.47 25.19
CA MET A 24 -11.72 5.91 23.79
C MET A 24 -10.31 5.86 23.17
N LYS A 25 -9.26 6.21 23.92
CA LYS A 25 -7.87 6.08 23.45
C LYS A 25 -7.48 4.63 23.20
N LYS A 26 -7.85 3.70 24.09
CA LYS A 26 -7.60 2.27 23.91
C LYS A 26 -8.33 1.72 22.67
N ILE A 27 -9.57 2.12 22.44
CA ILE A 27 -10.31 1.78 21.20
C ILE A 27 -9.57 2.31 19.97
N PHE A 28 -9.09 3.56 20.00
CA PHE A 28 -8.39 4.17 18.87
C PHE A 28 -7.04 3.47 18.60
N THR A 29 -6.30 3.10 19.64
CA THR A 29 -5.05 2.34 19.54
C THR A 29 -5.29 0.91 19.02
N LEU A 30 -6.40 0.27 19.42
CA LEU A 30 -6.76 -1.08 18.96
C LEU A 30 -7.13 -1.09 17.47
N ILE A 31 -7.87 -0.09 17.00
CA ILE A 31 -8.24 0.07 15.57
C ILE A 31 -6.98 0.33 14.72
N PHE A 32 -6.06 1.16 15.20
CA PHE A 32 -4.81 1.43 14.51
C PHE A 32 -3.92 0.18 14.39
N MET A 33 -3.90 -0.67 15.42
CA MET A 33 -3.13 -1.92 15.42
C MET A 33 -3.75 -3.02 14.56
N ALA A 34 -5.08 -3.06 14.42
CA ALA A 34 -5.78 -4.01 13.54
C ALA A 34 -5.55 -3.73 12.05
N CYS A 35 -5.27 -2.47 11.68
CA CYS A 35 -4.97 -2.09 10.29
C CYS A 35 -3.55 -2.49 9.85
N ALA A 36 -2.65 -2.79 10.78
CA ALA A 36 -1.22 -3.02 10.51
C ALA A 36 -0.87 -4.45 10.06
N ILE A 37 -1.84 -5.38 10.00
CA ILE A 37 -1.57 -6.83 9.86
C ILE A 37 -1.79 -7.35 8.42
N THR A 38 -2.18 -6.52 7.45
CA THR A 38 -2.65 -6.99 6.13
C THR A 38 -1.60 -7.00 5.01
N SER A 39 -0.32 -6.74 5.28
CA SER A 39 0.64 -6.36 4.22
C SER A 39 1.57 -7.45 3.66
N PHE A 40 1.38 -8.75 3.93
CA PHE A 40 2.41 -9.75 3.58
C PHE A 40 2.05 -10.85 2.55
N ALA A 41 0.92 -10.78 1.83
CA ALA A 41 0.61 -11.80 0.81
C ALA A 41 -0.23 -11.29 -0.38
N GLN A 42 0.07 -10.10 -0.91
CA GLN A 42 -0.70 -9.52 -2.01
C GLN A 42 -0.52 -10.31 -3.32
N PHE A 43 0.69 -10.83 -3.60
CA PHE A 43 0.96 -11.62 -4.81
C PHE A 43 0.06 -12.86 -4.93
N ASP A 44 0.03 -13.72 -3.90
CA ASP A 44 -0.77 -14.94 -3.90
C ASP A 44 -2.27 -14.63 -4.00
N THR A 45 -2.70 -13.54 -3.36
CA THR A 45 -4.09 -13.06 -3.41
C THR A 45 -4.49 -12.65 -4.83
N HIS A 46 -3.66 -11.86 -5.51
CA HIS A 46 -3.91 -11.43 -6.88
C HIS A 46 -3.82 -12.62 -7.86
N LEU A 47 -2.95 -13.60 -7.62
CA LEU A 47 -2.87 -14.82 -8.41
C LEU A 47 -4.15 -15.67 -8.31
N ALA A 48 -4.61 -15.88 -7.08
CA ALA A 48 -5.85 -16.62 -6.82
C ALA A 48 -7.05 -15.91 -7.46
N THR A 49 -7.10 -14.58 -7.34
CA THR A 49 -8.17 -13.75 -7.93
C THR A 49 -8.14 -13.82 -9.47
N ALA A 50 -6.97 -13.68 -10.09
CA ALA A 50 -6.82 -13.78 -11.54
C ALA A 50 -7.31 -15.12 -12.09
N LYS A 51 -6.96 -16.22 -11.41
CA LYS A 51 -7.42 -17.58 -11.76
C LYS A 51 -8.92 -17.75 -11.58
N ALA A 52 -9.48 -17.24 -10.47
CA ALA A 52 -10.90 -17.34 -10.18
C ALA A 52 -11.75 -16.55 -11.20
N GLU A 53 -11.35 -15.34 -11.55
CA GLU A 53 -12.07 -14.53 -12.55
C GLU A 53 -11.95 -15.13 -13.96
N TYR A 54 -10.79 -15.67 -14.33
CA TYR A 54 -10.62 -16.39 -15.58
C TYR A 54 -11.55 -17.61 -15.68
N ALA A 55 -11.63 -18.42 -14.61
CA ALA A 55 -12.50 -19.59 -14.55
C ALA A 55 -13.99 -19.25 -14.67
N LYS A 56 -14.39 -18.04 -14.28
CA LYS A 56 -15.77 -17.53 -14.43
C LYS A 56 -16.04 -16.92 -15.82
N GLY A 57 -15.03 -16.85 -16.69
CA GLY A 57 -15.10 -16.14 -17.97
C GLY A 57 -15.03 -14.61 -17.84
N ASN A 58 -14.78 -14.07 -16.64
CA ASN A 58 -14.58 -12.64 -16.43
C ASN A 58 -13.16 -12.23 -16.79
N LEU A 59 -12.92 -12.04 -18.09
CA LEU A 59 -11.60 -11.70 -18.62
C LEU A 59 -11.10 -10.33 -18.14
N GLU A 60 -12.00 -9.37 -17.93
CA GLU A 60 -11.62 -8.04 -17.44
C GLU A 60 -11.15 -8.08 -15.98
N GLY A 61 -11.91 -8.78 -15.12
CA GLY A 61 -11.51 -9.01 -13.73
C GLY A 61 -10.19 -9.77 -13.63
N SER A 62 -10.01 -10.79 -14.49
CA SER A 62 -8.76 -11.54 -14.57
C SER A 62 -7.58 -10.65 -15.02
N ARG A 63 -7.77 -9.82 -16.05
CA ARG A 63 -6.77 -8.86 -16.54
C ARG A 63 -6.34 -7.89 -15.45
N PHE A 64 -7.30 -7.30 -14.74
CA PHE A 64 -7.02 -6.35 -13.66
C PHE A 64 -6.23 -7.01 -12.53
N ALA A 65 -6.65 -8.22 -12.11
CA ALA A 65 -5.93 -8.98 -11.09
C ALA A 65 -4.51 -9.36 -11.54
N MET A 66 -4.32 -9.72 -12.82
CA MET A 66 -2.99 -9.98 -13.39
C MET A 66 -2.11 -8.71 -13.41
N GLN A 67 -2.66 -7.53 -13.72
CA GLN A 67 -1.90 -6.28 -13.65
C GLN A 67 -1.43 -5.95 -12.23
N GLN A 68 -2.28 -6.19 -11.23
CA GLN A 68 -1.92 -6.03 -9.82
C GLN A 68 -0.84 -7.04 -9.40
N LEU A 69 -1.00 -8.30 -9.80
CA LEU A 69 0.01 -9.34 -9.57
C LEU A 69 1.36 -8.96 -10.16
N MET A 70 1.38 -8.42 -11.39
CA MET A 70 2.64 -8.05 -12.03
C MET A 70 3.32 -6.87 -11.35
N THR A 71 2.54 -5.89 -10.93
CA THR A 71 3.06 -4.75 -10.17
C THR A 71 3.72 -5.22 -8.88
N GLU A 72 3.09 -6.14 -8.16
CA GLU A 72 3.67 -6.71 -6.94
C GLU A 72 4.94 -7.51 -7.25
N LEU A 73 4.93 -8.32 -8.31
CA LEU A 73 6.12 -9.08 -8.72
C LEU A 73 7.29 -8.17 -9.07
N ASP A 74 7.05 -7.09 -9.81
CA ASP A 74 8.10 -6.12 -10.19
C ASP A 74 8.69 -5.45 -8.92
N ILE A 75 7.87 -5.14 -7.92
CA ILE A 75 8.35 -4.62 -6.63
C ILE A 75 9.21 -5.66 -5.89
N GLN A 76 8.75 -6.92 -5.83
CA GLN A 76 9.50 -7.98 -5.14
C GLN A 76 10.84 -8.25 -5.81
N ILE A 77 10.87 -8.31 -7.15
CA ILE A 77 12.12 -8.40 -7.92
C ILE A 77 13.02 -7.21 -7.61
N GLY A 78 12.50 -5.98 -7.57
CA GLY A 78 13.29 -4.80 -7.26
C GLY A 78 13.90 -4.85 -5.85
N LYS A 79 13.17 -5.38 -4.87
CA LYS A 79 13.70 -5.62 -3.52
C LYS A 79 14.82 -6.65 -3.52
N GLU A 80 14.70 -7.71 -4.30
CA GLU A 80 15.78 -8.68 -4.46
C GLU A 80 17.00 -8.08 -5.18
N VAL A 81 16.80 -7.21 -6.17
CA VAL A 81 17.92 -6.50 -6.80
C VAL A 81 18.67 -5.64 -5.78
N LEU A 82 17.98 -4.99 -4.84
CA LEU A 82 18.63 -4.25 -3.75
C LEU A 82 19.52 -5.16 -2.87
N THR A 83 19.15 -6.42 -2.65
CA THR A 83 20.00 -7.35 -1.86
C THR A 83 21.28 -7.73 -2.60
N LEU A 84 21.26 -7.69 -3.93
CA LEU A 84 22.40 -7.96 -4.81
C LEU A 84 23.32 -6.75 -5.01
N LEU A 85 22.79 -5.53 -4.85
CA LEU A 85 23.61 -4.31 -4.95
C LEU A 85 24.69 -4.31 -3.85
N PRO A 86 25.92 -3.85 -4.17
CA PRO A 86 27.02 -3.90 -3.24
C PRO A 86 26.74 -3.07 -1.98
N THR A 87 27.33 -3.46 -0.85
CA THR A 87 27.18 -2.72 0.41
C THR A 87 28.07 -1.47 0.47
N LYS A 88 29.04 -1.35 -0.45
CA LYS A 88 29.93 -0.20 -0.62
C LYS A 88 30.27 0.02 -2.09
N MET A 89 30.47 1.27 -2.45
CA MET A 89 31.03 1.69 -3.72
C MET A 89 32.30 2.50 -3.44
N ASP A 90 33.46 1.88 -3.65
CA ASP A 90 34.76 2.40 -3.17
C ASP A 90 34.72 2.73 -1.66
N ALA A 91 34.96 3.98 -1.26
CA ALA A 91 34.89 4.42 0.13
C ALA A 91 33.45 4.76 0.61
N LEU A 92 32.46 4.74 -0.29
CA LEU A 92 31.09 5.16 0.01
C LEU A 92 30.25 3.96 0.48
N VAL A 93 29.66 4.08 1.67
CA VAL A 93 28.82 3.02 2.25
C VAL A 93 27.37 3.18 1.78
N ALA A 94 26.69 2.08 1.45
CA ALA A 94 25.29 2.11 1.07
C ALA A 94 24.41 2.67 2.20
N ASN A 95 23.51 3.59 1.87
CA ASN A 95 22.50 4.11 2.77
C ASN A 95 21.20 3.30 2.61
N THR A 96 21.17 2.10 3.19
CA THR A 96 20.04 1.17 3.05
C THR A 96 18.73 1.69 3.65
N LYS A 97 18.78 2.74 4.49
CA LYS A 97 17.58 3.41 5.02
C LYS A 97 16.86 4.22 3.95
N ASN A 98 17.57 4.64 2.91
CA ASN A 98 17.03 5.38 1.79
C ASN A 98 16.66 4.47 0.61
N ASP A 99 16.93 3.16 0.70
CA ASP A 99 16.58 2.22 -0.35
C ASP A 99 15.07 2.27 -0.63
N ASN A 100 14.73 2.36 -1.90
CA ASN A 100 13.34 2.43 -2.32
C ASN A 100 13.11 1.62 -3.60
N VAL A 101 11.95 0.96 -3.65
CA VAL A 101 11.45 0.29 -4.85
C VAL A 101 10.04 0.78 -5.08
N THR A 102 9.83 1.48 -6.18
CA THR A 102 8.53 2.06 -6.52
C THR A 102 8.02 1.43 -7.81
N ALA A 103 6.76 1.00 -7.81
CA ALA A 103 6.09 0.59 -9.04
C ALA A 103 6.02 1.78 -10.01
N ASN A 104 6.33 1.55 -11.28
CA ASN A 104 6.28 2.61 -12.26
C ASN A 104 4.83 2.73 -12.78
N THR A 105 4.08 3.68 -12.23
CA THR A 105 2.68 3.91 -12.61
C THR A 105 2.62 4.66 -13.95
N GLY A 106 2.74 3.92 -15.06
CA GLY A 106 2.64 4.46 -16.43
C GLY A 106 3.60 3.82 -17.43
N LEU A 107 4.72 3.29 -16.94
CA LEU A 107 5.65 2.43 -17.68
C LEU A 107 5.68 1.08 -16.98
N ALA A 108 5.53 -0.01 -17.72
CA ALA A 108 5.65 -1.36 -17.16
C ALA A 108 6.97 -1.51 -16.36
N GLY A 109 6.94 -2.08 -15.15
CA GLY A 109 8.14 -2.32 -14.33
C GLY A 109 8.20 -1.54 -13.00
N CYS A 110 9.42 -1.38 -12.49
CA CYS A 110 9.70 -0.71 -11.22
C CYS A 110 10.95 0.18 -11.31
N LEU A 111 11.03 1.15 -10.42
CA LEU A 111 12.18 2.01 -10.19
C LEU A 111 12.85 1.59 -8.88
N ILE A 112 14.14 1.31 -8.93
CA ILE A 112 14.94 0.89 -7.77
C ILE A 112 15.98 1.96 -7.51
N HIS A 113 16.00 2.46 -6.29
CA HIS A 113 16.88 3.54 -5.85
C HIS A 113 17.76 3.08 -4.70
N ARG A 114 19.06 3.36 -4.79
CA ARG A 114 20.01 3.24 -3.67
C ARG A 114 21.02 4.37 -3.68
N ASP A 115 21.21 4.97 -2.51
CA ASP A 115 22.25 5.97 -2.26
C ASP A 115 23.49 5.34 -1.60
N TYR A 116 24.66 5.92 -1.85
CA TYR A 116 25.92 5.61 -1.19
C TYR A 116 26.56 6.90 -0.68
N GLY A 117 27.22 6.82 0.47
CA GLY A 117 28.01 7.92 1.02
C GLY A 117 27.21 8.92 1.84
N THR A 118 27.72 10.15 1.90
CA THR A 118 27.13 11.28 2.65
C THR A 118 26.94 12.47 1.71
N GLN A 119 26.18 13.49 2.10
CA GLN A 119 25.86 14.64 1.23
C GLN A 119 27.07 15.36 0.63
N GLU A 120 28.25 15.29 1.26
CA GLU A 120 29.49 15.89 0.72
C GLU A 120 30.15 15.02 -0.37
N LYS A 121 29.91 13.70 -0.34
CA LYS A 121 30.42 12.71 -1.29
C LYS A 121 29.39 11.59 -1.44
N ASP A 122 28.57 11.68 -2.46
CA ASP A 122 27.49 10.75 -2.74
C ASP A 122 27.66 10.05 -4.09
N ALA A 123 27.00 8.91 -4.20
CA ALA A 123 26.74 8.23 -5.46
C ALA A 123 25.35 7.63 -5.39
N ASN A 124 24.58 7.74 -6.47
CA ASN A 124 23.26 7.17 -6.59
C ASN A 124 23.22 6.09 -7.67
N ILE A 125 22.44 5.05 -7.41
CA ILE A 125 22.07 4.05 -8.42
C ILE A 125 20.56 4.15 -8.59
N GLU A 126 20.15 4.40 -9.82
CA GLU A 126 18.77 4.36 -10.23
C GLU A 126 18.63 3.31 -11.34
N ILE A 127 17.88 2.24 -11.06
CA ILE A 127 17.61 1.18 -12.02
C ILE A 127 16.14 1.25 -12.39
N MET A 128 15.88 1.47 -13.67
CA MET A 128 14.54 1.44 -14.23
C MET A 128 14.33 0.10 -14.95
N SER A 129 13.45 -0.72 -14.40
CA SER A 129 13.01 -1.96 -15.04
C SER A 129 11.90 -1.65 -16.05
N ASN A 130 11.92 -2.37 -17.18
CA ASN A 130 10.79 -2.45 -18.10
C ASN A 130 10.31 -3.90 -18.12
N SER A 131 9.03 -4.15 -17.82
CA SER A 131 8.47 -5.51 -17.77
C SER A 131 7.86 -5.91 -19.12
N PRO A 132 8.53 -6.74 -19.96
CA PRO A 132 8.02 -7.12 -21.27
C PRO A 132 6.73 -7.95 -21.17
N LEU A 133 6.54 -8.63 -20.04
CA LEU A 133 5.34 -9.41 -19.77
C LEU A 133 4.12 -8.51 -19.57
N VAL A 134 4.24 -7.41 -18.82
CA VAL A 134 3.17 -6.41 -18.70
C VAL A 134 2.87 -5.79 -20.06
N ALA A 135 3.89 -5.49 -20.87
CA ALA A 135 3.70 -5.03 -22.23
C ALA A 135 2.92 -6.05 -23.09
N SER A 136 3.23 -7.35 -22.95
CA SER A 136 2.51 -8.42 -23.64
C SER A 136 1.06 -8.59 -23.18
N LEU A 137 0.79 -8.48 -21.87
CA LEU A 137 -0.58 -8.53 -21.34
C LEU A 137 -1.41 -7.37 -21.88
N ASN A 138 -0.84 -6.16 -21.92
CA ASN A 138 -1.50 -5.01 -22.52
C ASN A 138 -1.71 -5.19 -24.03
N ALA A 139 -0.76 -5.80 -24.75
CA ALA A 139 -0.90 -6.01 -26.20
C ALA A 139 -1.90 -7.13 -26.58
N ILE A 140 -2.05 -8.16 -25.74
CA ILE A 140 -2.94 -9.31 -26.00
C ILE A 140 -4.38 -9.02 -25.54
N LEU A 141 -4.54 -8.19 -24.50
CA LEU A 141 -5.83 -7.98 -23.82
C LEU A 141 -6.41 -6.57 -24.01
N ALA A 142 -5.78 -5.70 -24.82
CA ALA A 142 -6.33 -4.40 -25.24
C ALA A 142 -7.09 -4.49 -26.56
#